data_AF-A0A7C7XBC5-F1
#
_entry.id   AF-A0A7C7XBC5-F1
#
_cell.length_a   1.000
_cell.length_b   1.000
_cell.length_c   1.000
_cell.angle_alpha   90.00
_cell.angle_beta   90.00
_cell.angle_gamma   90.00
#
_symmetry.space_group_name_H-M   'P 1'
#
loop_
_entity.id
_entity.type
_entity.pdbx_description
1 polymer ?
#
loop_
_entity_poly.entity_id
_entity_poly.type
_entity_poly.pdbx_seq_one_letter_code
_entity_poly.pdbx_strand_id
1 'polypeptide(L)'
;MSDLEDALQQNWPSAVQGEIPHPEWGPVRYWTGEQHGHIAVRFRYTNQPDIETDKVFFVDSTPEGWVLRHVSSFTTTESGGLKLVKNQSFKVLDELEEKYRDLLEMFMQERKGWGLA
;
A
#
# COMPACT_ATOMS: atom_id res chain seq x y z
N MET A 1 -2.69 -14.58 -9.22
CA MET A 1 -2.02 -13.28 -9.01
C MET A 1 -2.57 -12.34 -10.05
N SER A 2 -3.03 -11.17 -9.63
CA SER A 2 -3.54 -10.13 -10.55
C SER A 2 -2.39 -9.50 -11.31
N ASP A 3 -2.62 -9.00 -12.53
CA ASP A 3 -1.60 -8.33 -13.34
C ASP A 3 -0.87 -7.21 -12.59
N LEU A 4 -1.57 -6.51 -11.70
CA LEU A 4 -1.00 -5.46 -10.87
C LEU A 4 0.02 -5.97 -9.84
N GLU A 5 -0.19 -7.17 -9.28
CA GLU A 5 0.73 -7.78 -8.30
C GLU A 5 2.06 -8.12 -8.96
N ASP A 6 1.97 -8.72 -10.14
CA ASP A 6 3.13 -9.08 -10.95
C ASP A 6 3.88 -7.83 -11.39
N ALA A 7 3.16 -6.80 -11.86
CA ALA A 7 3.74 -5.51 -12.22
C ALA A 7 4.40 -4.82 -11.02
N LEU A 8 3.79 -4.85 -9.83
CA LEU A 8 4.41 -4.30 -8.61
C LEU A 8 5.70 -5.03 -8.27
N GLN A 9 5.70 -6.36 -8.32
CA GLN A 9 6.89 -7.15 -8.01
C GLN A 9 8.02 -6.95 -9.03
N GLN A 10 7.68 -6.78 -10.32
CA GLN A 10 8.66 -6.49 -11.37
C GLN A 10 9.23 -5.07 -11.28
N ASN A 11 8.39 -4.07 -10.95
CA ASN A 11 8.80 -2.67 -10.93
C ASN A 11 9.43 -2.26 -9.58
N TRP A 12 9.13 -2.98 -8.50
CA TRP A 12 9.68 -2.74 -7.16
C TRP A 12 10.55 -3.93 -6.75
N PRO A 13 11.82 -3.99 -7.19
CA PRO A 13 12.69 -5.14 -6.91
C PRO A 13 12.97 -5.35 -5.42
N SER A 14 12.77 -4.33 -4.58
CA SER A 14 12.84 -4.41 -3.11
C SER A 14 11.48 -4.69 -2.45
N ALA A 15 10.47 -5.10 -3.22
CA ALA A 15 9.15 -5.34 -2.68
C ALA A 15 9.13 -6.59 -1.79
N VAL A 16 8.68 -6.40 -0.56
CA VAL A 16 8.38 -7.45 0.41
C VAL A 16 6.88 -7.72 0.36
N GLN A 17 6.52 -9.00 0.32
CA GLN A 17 5.14 -9.45 0.47
C GLN A 17 4.95 -10.08 1.85
N GLY A 18 3.82 -9.80 2.47
CA GLY A 18 3.39 -10.49 3.69
C GLY A 18 1.88 -10.41 3.90
N GLU A 19 1.45 -10.79 5.10
CA GLU A 19 0.03 -10.90 5.45
C GLU A 19 -0.20 -10.47 6.90
N ILE A 20 -1.19 -9.60 7.11
CA ILE A 20 -1.60 -9.09 8.43
C ILE A 20 -2.99 -9.64 8.75
N PRO A 21 -3.20 -10.26 9.92
CA PRO A 21 -4.52 -10.68 10.36
C PRO A 21 -5.31 -9.48 10.90
N HIS A 22 -6.11 -8.83 10.06
CA HIS A 22 -6.96 -7.70 10.48
C HIS A 22 -8.24 -8.22 11.15
N PRO A 23 -8.65 -7.67 12.31
CA PRO A 23 -9.81 -8.17 13.06
C PRO A 23 -11.12 -8.08 12.26
N GLU A 24 -11.28 -7.03 11.46
CA GLU A 24 -12.52 -6.80 10.68
C GLU A 24 -12.45 -7.31 9.23
N TRP A 25 -11.26 -7.34 8.63
CA TRP A 25 -11.10 -7.61 7.19
C TRP A 25 -10.55 -9.01 6.92
N GLY A 26 -10.18 -9.74 7.99
CA GLY A 26 -9.56 -11.05 7.90
C GLY A 26 -8.09 -10.95 7.45
N PRO A 27 -7.56 -11.97 6.76
CA PRO A 27 -6.19 -11.96 6.28
C PRO A 27 -6.02 -10.91 5.18
N VAL A 28 -5.25 -9.87 5.48
CA VAL A 28 -4.91 -8.79 4.54
C VAL A 28 -3.50 -9.01 4.03
N ARG A 29 -3.38 -9.33 2.74
CA ARG A 29 -2.08 -9.41 2.08
C ARG A 29 -1.58 -8.02 1.73
N TYR A 30 -0.29 -7.78 1.89
CA TYR A 30 0.33 -6.55 1.45
C TYR A 30 1.55 -6.80 0.59
N TRP A 31 1.84 -5.82 -0.26
CA TRP A 31 3.09 -5.68 -0.99
C TRP A 31 3.63 -4.31 -0.67
N THR A 32 4.84 -4.25 -0.11
CA THR A 32 5.48 -3.00 0.26
C THR A 32 6.86 -2.90 -0.36
N GLY A 33 7.23 -1.72 -0.83
CA GLY A 33 8.57 -1.41 -1.30
C GLY A 33 8.90 0.05 -1.02
N GLU A 34 10.14 0.44 -1.28
CA GLU A 34 10.54 1.83 -1.21
C GLU A 34 10.45 2.47 -2.61
N GLN A 35 9.82 3.63 -2.71
CA GLN A 35 9.60 4.35 -3.96
C GLN A 35 9.87 5.84 -3.75
N HIS A 36 10.86 6.38 -4.45
CA HIS A 36 11.28 7.79 -4.34
C HIS A 36 11.53 8.26 -2.89
N GLY A 37 12.04 7.37 -2.03
CA GLY A 37 12.30 7.66 -0.61
C GLY A 37 11.08 7.55 0.31
N HIS A 38 9.95 7.05 -0.20
CA HIS A 38 8.72 6.83 0.56
C HIS A 38 8.38 5.35 0.66
N ILE A 39 7.68 4.98 1.73
CA ILE A 39 7.13 3.64 1.90
C ILE A 39 5.89 3.53 1.02
N ALA A 40 5.97 2.74 -0.05
CA ALA A 40 4.80 2.37 -0.84
C ALA A 40 4.26 1.04 -0.31
N VAL A 41 2.96 0.97 -0.03
CA VAL A 41 2.29 -0.27 0.39
C VAL A 41 0.95 -0.40 -0.30
N ARG A 42 0.68 -1.60 -0.82
CA ARG A 42 -0.62 -2.02 -1.35
C ARG A 42 -1.21 -3.04 -0.40
N PHE A 43 -2.52 -2.96 -0.16
CA PHE A 43 -3.28 -3.93 0.62
C PHE A 43 -4.32 -4.65 -0.24
N ARG A 44 -4.51 -5.94 0.01
CA ARG A 44 -5.52 -6.80 -0.63
C ARG A 44 -6.19 -7.71 0.39
N TYR A 45 -7.51 -7.68 0.42
CA TYR A 45 -8.34 -8.53 1.27
C TYR A 45 -9.58 -9.01 0.52
N THR A 46 -10.21 -10.10 1.01
CA THR A 46 -11.22 -10.87 0.28
C THR A 46 -12.41 -10.05 -0.23
N ASN A 47 -12.91 -9.11 0.58
CA ASN A 47 -14.07 -8.28 0.25
C ASN A 47 -13.70 -6.84 -0.11
N GLN A 48 -12.47 -6.61 -0.60
CA GLN A 48 -12.03 -5.27 -0.97
C GLN A 48 -12.78 -4.77 -2.21
N PRO A 49 -13.41 -3.59 -2.15
CA PRO A 49 -14.09 -2.98 -3.31
C PRO A 49 -13.14 -2.81 -4.50
N ASP A 50 -13.61 -3.08 -5.72
CA ASP A 50 -12.85 -2.95 -6.96
C ASP A 50 -12.19 -1.55 -7.11
N ILE A 51 -12.86 -0.50 -6.67
CA ILE A 51 -12.33 0.87 -6.71
C ILE A 51 -11.10 1.09 -5.80
N GLU A 52 -10.81 0.16 -4.89
CA GLU A 52 -9.70 0.22 -3.94
C GLU A 52 -8.59 -0.78 -4.23
N THR A 53 -8.76 -1.70 -5.19
CA THR A 53 -7.82 -2.79 -5.46
C THR A 53 -6.54 -2.33 -6.12
N ASP A 54 -6.63 -1.19 -6.80
CA ASP A 54 -5.56 -0.56 -7.55
C ASP A 54 -4.84 0.52 -6.75
N LYS A 55 -5.25 0.72 -5.49
CA LYS A 55 -4.69 1.76 -4.62
C LYS A 55 -3.40 1.31 -3.96
N VAL A 56 -2.45 2.22 -3.98
CA VAL A 56 -1.16 2.14 -3.31
C VAL A 56 -1.05 3.34 -2.38
N PHE A 57 -0.74 3.07 -1.13
CA PHE A 57 -0.58 4.05 -0.07
C PHE A 57 0.89 4.42 0.03
N PHE A 58 1.20 5.71 -0.01
CA PHE A 58 2.53 6.24 0.19
C PHE A 58 2.61 6.85 1.58
N VAL A 59 3.45 6.27 2.41
CA VAL A 59 3.57 6.57 3.83
C VAL A 59 5.00 7.01 4.12
N ASP A 60 5.16 8.00 4.98
CA ASP A 60 6.45 8.36 5.56
C ASP A 60 6.51 7.88 7.00
N SER A 61 7.63 7.22 7.34
CA SER A 61 7.97 6.91 8.73
C SER A 61 8.56 8.15 9.38
N THR A 62 8.02 8.56 10.52
CA THR A 62 8.50 9.73 11.27
C THR A 62 8.84 9.33 12.70
N PRO A 63 9.64 10.12 13.44
CA PRO A 63 9.91 9.85 14.85
C PRO A 63 8.65 9.78 15.71
N GLU A 64 7.59 10.50 15.32
CA GLU A 64 6.31 10.57 16.04
C GLU A 64 5.34 9.45 15.62
N GLY A 65 5.64 8.70 14.56
CA GLY A 65 4.78 7.64 14.05
C GLY A 65 4.88 7.50 12.54
N TRP A 66 3.78 7.68 11.83
CA TRP A 66 3.71 7.60 10.39
C TRP A 66 2.74 8.65 9.83
N VAL A 67 2.97 9.07 8.58
CA VAL A 67 2.12 10.04 7.90
C VAL A 67 1.74 9.51 6.52
N LEU A 68 0.44 9.43 6.23
CA LEU A 68 -0.03 9.13 4.88
C LEU A 68 0.20 10.36 3.99
N ARG A 69 1.09 10.24 3.01
CA ARG A 69 1.46 11.35 2.13
C ARG A 69 0.46 11.52 1.01
N HIS A 70 0.18 10.42 0.33
CA HIS A 70 -0.81 10.37 -0.73
C HIS A 70 -1.17 8.92 -1.05
N VAL A 71 -2.27 8.76 -1.78
CA VAL A 71 -2.71 7.47 -2.31
C VAL A 71 -2.75 7.58 -3.82
N SER A 72 -2.06 6.66 -4.48
CA SER A 72 -1.99 6.59 -5.93
C SER A 72 -2.73 5.36 -6.42
N SER A 73 -3.43 5.49 -7.55
CA SER A 73 -4.02 4.34 -8.25
C SER A 73 -3.18 4.02 -9.47
N PHE A 74 -2.80 2.75 -9.63
CA PHE A 74 -1.99 2.28 -10.74
C PHE A 74 -2.78 1.32 -11.62
N THR A 75 -2.53 1.36 -12.92
CA THR A 75 -2.96 0.33 -13.87
C THR A 75 -1.72 -0.33 -14.46
N THR A 76 -1.87 -1.57 -14.91
CA THR A 76 -0.86 -2.21 -15.74
C THR A 76 -0.93 -1.66 -17.16
N THR A 77 0.23 -1.57 -17.81
CA THR A 77 0.34 -1.32 -19.26
C THR A 77 0.39 -2.64 -20.02
N GLU A 78 0.14 -2.60 -21.33
CA GLU A 78 0.25 -3.77 -22.21
C GLU A 78 1.65 -4.41 -22.21
N SER A 79 2.68 -3.67 -21.73
CA SER A 79 4.05 -4.15 -21.57
C SER A 79 4.38 -4.66 -20.16
N GLY A 80 3.40 -4.79 -19.27
CA GLY A 80 3.59 -5.22 -17.88
C GLY A 80 4.14 -4.14 -16.93
N GLY A 81 4.22 -2.89 -17.39
CA GLY A 81 4.67 -1.76 -16.57
C GLY A 81 3.56 -1.20 -15.68
N LEU A 82 3.94 -0.47 -14.63
CA LEU A 82 3.00 0.31 -13.82
C LEU A 82 2.79 1.69 -14.43
N LYS A 83 1.53 2.08 -14.64
CA LYS A 83 1.14 3.44 -15.04
C LYS A 83 0.31 4.09 -13.94
N LEU A 84 0.75 5.25 -13.46
CA LEU A 84 -0.02 6.08 -12.54
C LEU A 84 -1.28 6.59 -13.25
N VAL A 85 -2.45 6.26 -12.72
CA VAL A 85 -3.76 6.68 -13.24
C VAL A 85 -4.27 7.89 -12.48
N LYS A 86 -4.13 7.88 -11.16
CA LYS A 86 -4.70 8.90 -10.29
C LYS A 86 -3.83 9.11 -9.06
N ASN A 87 -3.69 10.36 -8.65
CA ASN A 87 -3.22 10.75 -7.33
C ASN A 87 -4.39 11.38 -6.57
N GLN A 88 -4.64 10.94 -5.33
CA GLN A 88 -5.79 11.35 -4.54
C GLN A 88 -5.64 12.76 -3.97
N SER A 89 -6.76 13.49 -3.87
CA SER A 89 -6.83 14.83 -3.28
C SER A 89 -7.01 14.77 -1.76
N PHE A 90 -6.56 15.80 -1.03
CA PHE A 90 -6.58 15.86 0.44
C PHE A 90 -7.87 15.40 1.11
N LYS A 91 -9.05 15.88 0.68
CA LYS A 91 -10.34 15.46 1.30
C LYS A 91 -10.57 13.95 1.30
N VAL A 92 -10.18 13.27 0.22
CA VAL A 92 -10.35 11.80 0.11
C VAL A 92 -9.20 11.08 0.81
N LEU A 93 -8.05 11.75 0.99
CA LEU A 93 -6.98 11.24 1.83
C LEU A 93 -7.44 11.14 3.29
N ASP A 94 -8.16 12.13 3.83
CA ASP A 94 -8.71 12.06 5.20
C ASP A 94 -9.63 10.84 5.39
N GLU A 95 -10.56 10.61 4.46
CA GLU A 95 -11.49 9.46 4.52
C GLU A 95 -10.77 8.11 4.41
N LEU A 96 -9.76 8.02 3.53
CA LEU A 96 -8.95 6.81 3.37
C LEU A 96 -8.01 6.61 4.54
N GLU A 97 -7.43 7.69 5.08
CA GLU A 97 -6.60 7.64 6.27
C GLU A 97 -7.44 7.11 7.42
N GLU A 98 -8.62 7.66 7.69
CA GLU A 98 -9.51 7.20 8.77
C GLU A 98 -9.88 5.72 8.60
N LYS A 99 -10.27 5.32 7.38
CA LYS A 99 -10.65 3.93 7.08
C LYS A 99 -9.49 2.94 7.20
N TYR A 100 -8.31 3.30 6.72
CA TYR A 100 -7.14 2.41 6.66
C TYR A 100 -6.19 2.63 7.84
N ARG A 101 -6.52 3.51 8.79
CA ARG A 101 -5.63 3.90 9.89
C ARG A 101 -5.15 2.71 10.70
N ASP A 102 -6.09 1.86 11.11
CA ASP A 102 -5.81 0.68 11.92
C ASP A 102 -4.88 -0.27 11.16
N LEU A 103 -5.22 -0.61 9.91
CA LEU A 103 -4.39 -1.46 9.07
C LEU A 103 -2.99 -0.87 8.81
N LEU A 104 -2.89 0.44 8.54
CA LEU A 104 -1.62 1.13 8.34
C LEU A 104 -0.78 1.12 9.62
N GLU A 105 -1.41 1.31 10.78
CA GLU A 105 -0.73 1.23 12.07
C GLU A 105 -0.20 -0.18 12.33
N MET A 106 -1.02 -1.21 12.11
CA MET A 106 -0.60 -2.62 12.21
C MET A 106 0.58 -2.91 11.27
N PHE A 107 0.49 -2.45 10.02
CA PHE A 107 1.57 -2.60 9.04
C PHE A 107 2.85 -1.90 9.49
N MET A 108 2.77 -0.68 10.00
CA MET A 108 3.94 0.07 10.47
C MET A 108 4.56 -0.58 11.72
N GLN A 109 3.76 -1.18 12.60
CA GLN A 109 4.27 -1.96 13.73
C GLN A 109 5.00 -3.22 13.27
N GLU A 110 4.44 -3.96 12.30
CA GLU A 110 5.09 -5.13 11.72
C GLU A 110 6.41 -4.75 11.04
N ARG A 111 6.40 -3.66 10.25
CA ARG A 111 7.59 -3.14 9.56
C ARG A 111 8.69 -2.69 10.55
N LYS A 112 8.34 -2.09 11.69
CA LYS A 112 9.34 -1.76 12.75
C LYS A 112 10.09 -3.01 13.22
N GLY A 113 9.42 -4.17 13.21
CA GLY A 113 10.02 -5.46 13.52
C GLY A 113 11.02 -5.98 12.48
N TRP A 114 11.05 -5.41 11.26
CA TRP A 114 11.96 -5.86 10.19
C TRP A 114 13.38 -5.30 10.30
N GLY A 115 13.62 -4.39 11.26
CA GLY A 115 14.96 -3.83 11.47
C GLY A 115 15.50 -3.05 10.26
N LEU A 116 14.62 -2.60 9.36
CA LEU A 116 14.97 -1.67 8.28
C LEU A 116 15.28 -0.32 8.92
N ALA A 117 16.56 -0.13 9.22
CA ALA A 117 17.19 1.09 9.72
C ALA A 117 17.30 2.16 8.64
#